data_AF-A0A820KMY0-F1
#
_entry.id   AF-A0A820KMY0-F1
#
_cell.length_a   1.000
_cell.length_b   1.000
_cell.length_c   1.000
_cell.angle_alpha   90.00
_cell.angle_beta   90.00
_cell.angle_gamma   90.00
#
_symmetry.space_group_name_H-M   'P 1'
#
loop_
_entity.id
_entity.type
_entity.pdbx_description
1 polymer ?
#
loop_
_entity_poly.entity_id
_entity_poly.type
_entity_poly.pdbx_seq_one_letter_code
_entity_poly.pdbx_strand_id
1 'polypeptide(L)'
;MSLRYFNIKWEDVDEYLKTIGFMTAKTSHKWATVFIEGDYEEFSNDIRGGKQTASFYGTFSEIEADARAFVVQACSQTSAEFKAAYLAQFINTKYYELTEIQKQIGDDLIRSERSCRLDLRRWGS
;
A
#
# COMPACT_ATOMS: atom_id res chain seq x y z
N MET A 1 5.74 14.32 -33.90
CA MET A 1 6.38 14.38 -35.25
C MET A 1 7.47 13.31 -35.41
N SER A 2 8.24 12.97 -34.38
CA SER A 2 9.28 11.93 -34.43
C SER A 2 8.77 10.51 -34.73
N LEU A 3 7.65 10.07 -34.14
CA LEU A 3 7.13 8.70 -34.36
C LEU A 3 6.74 8.42 -35.82
N ARG A 4 6.14 9.41 -36.50
CA ARG A 4 5.79 9.31 -37.92
C ARG A 4 7.01 9.16 -38.82
N TYR A 5 8.12 9.82 -38.47
CA TYR A 5 9.38 9.71 -39.21
C TYR A 5 9.96 8.29 -39.17
N PHE A 6 9.76 7.56 -38.06
CA PHE A 6 10.18 6.17 -37.90
C PHE A 6 9.12 5.14 -38.31
N ASN A 7 7.99 5.58 -38.89
CA ASN A 7 6.84 4.72 -39.21
C ASN A 7 6.32 3.91 -38.00
N ILE A 8 6.43 4.47 -36.80
CA ILE A 8 5.94 3.87 -35.56
C ILE A 8 4.51 4.38 -35.31
N LYS A 9 3.57 3.46 -35.11
CA LYS A 9 2.20 3.80 -34.71
C LYS A 9 2.18 4.16 -33.23
N TRP A 10 1.34 5.12 -32.85
CA TRP A 10 1.29 5.56 -31.45
C TRP A 10 0.70 4.46 -30.55
N GLU A 11 -0.16 3.61 -31.10
CA GLU A 11 -0.75 2.45 -30.44
C GLU A 11 0.33 1.45 -30.00
N ASP A 12 1.35 1.24 -30.85
CA ASP A 12 2.45 0.31 -30.55
C ASP A 12 3.30 0.84 -29.38
N VAL A 13 3.49 2.16 -29.31
CA VAL A 13 4.18 2.82 -28.20
C VAL A 13 3.35 2.68 -26.92
N ASP A 14 2.03 2.89 -27.01
CA ASP A 14 1.14 2.82 -25.85
C ASP A 14 1.08 1.40 -25.27
N GLU A 15 1.00 0.38 -26.13
CA GLU A 15 1.04 -1.02 -25.69
C GLU A 15 2.42 -1.38 -25.10
N TYR A 16 3.52 -0.88 -25.67
CA TYR A 16 4.84 -1.07 -25.08
C TYR A 16 4.95 -0.41 -23.70
N LEU A 17 4.53 0.85 -23.54
CA LEU A 17 4.55 1.55 -22.26
C LEU A 17 3.73 0.80 -21.21
N LYS A 18 2.56 0.29 -21.59
CA LYS A 18 1.74 -0.56 -20.72
C LYS A 18 2.48 -1.83 -20.27
N THR A 19 3.23 -2.49 -21.15
CA THR A 19 3.98 -3.72 -20.80
C THR A 19 5.08 -3.48 -19.77
N ILE A 20 5.70 -2.29 -19.79
CA ILE A 20 6.75 -1.91 -18.82
C ILE A 20 6.17 -1.18 -17.60
N GLY A 21 4.85 -1.09 -17.47
CA GLY A 21 4.18 -0.40 -16.36
C GLY A 21 4.30 1.12 -16.38
N PHE A 22 4.67 1.71 -17.52
CA PHE A 22 4.72 3.15 -17.72
C PHE A 22 3.35 3.76 -18.02
N MET A 23 3.27 5.10 -17.98
CA MET A 23 2.03 5.82 -18.27
C MET A 23 1.66 5.72 -19.75
N THR A 24 0.45 5.23 -20.00
CA THR A 24 -0.19 5.27 -21.32
C THR A 24 -0.85 6.62 -21.59
N ALA A 25 -1.23 6.87 -22.84
CA ALA A 25 -2.03 8.02 -23.25
C ALA A 25 -3.35 8.09 -22.47
N LYS A 26 -4.02 6.95 -22.28
CA LYS A 26 -5.25 6.85 -21.46
C LYS A 26 -5.00 7.26 -20.01
N THR A 27 -3.89 6.79 -19.42
CA THR A 27 -3.53 7.11 -18.04
C THR A 27 -3.18 8.58 -17.89
N SER A 28 -2.42 9.13 -18.84
CA SER A 28 -2.07 10.56 -18.89
C SER A 28 -3.31 11.44 -19.03
N HIS A 29 -4.26 11.04 -19.90
CA HIS A 29 -5.52 11.76 -20.08
C HIS A 29 -6.34 11.78 -18.80
N LYS A 30 -6.49 10.63 -18.13
CA LYS A 30 -7.16 10.54 -16.82
C LYS A 30 -6.56 11.54 -15.82
N TRP A 31 -5.24 11.55 -15.66
CA TRP A 31 -4.59 12.43 -14.68
C TRP A 31 -4.71 13.90 -15.02
N ALA A 32 -4.69 14.26 -16.29
CA ALA A 32 -4.96 15.62 -16.72
C ALA A 32 -6.38 16.06 -16.34
N THR A 33 -7.37 15.18 -16.53
CA THR A 33 -8.76 15.44 -16.15
C THR A 33 -8.91 15.60 -14.63
N VAL A 34 -8.39 14.65 -13.84
CA VAL A 34 -8.40 14.70 -12.37
C VAL A 34 -7.79 16.01 -11.84
N PHE A 35 -6.67 16.44 -12.43
CA PHE A 35 -6.02 17.69 -12.06
C PHE A 35 -6.87 18.93 -12.40
N ILE A 36 -7.48 18.96 -13.60
CA ILE A 36 -8.34 20.07 -14.04
C ILE A 36 -9.61 20.15 -13.18
N GLU A 37 -10.17 19.01 -12.79
CA GLU A 37 -11.37 18.91 -11.95
C GLU A 37 -11.08 19.20 -10.47
N GLY A 38 -9.80 19.25 -10.09
CA GLY A 38 -9.38 19.51 -8.70
C GLY A 38 -9.64 18.33 -7.75
N ASP A 39 -9.79 17.12 -8.27
CA ASP A 39 -9.91 15.90 -7.45
C ASP A 39 -8.52 15.47 -6.94
N TYR A 40 -8.04 16.21 -5.95
CA TYR A 40 -6.75 15.96 -5.33
C TYR A 40 -6.75 14.72 -4.43
N GLU A 41 -7.93 14.19 -4.04
CA GLU A 41 -8.00 12.92 -3.32
C GLU A 41 -7.62 11.77 -4.24
N GLU A 42 -8.16 11.71 -5.47
CA GLU A 42 -7.76 10.71 -6.45
C GLU A 42 -6.29 10.88 -6.84
N PHE A 43 -5.81 12.13 -6.99
CA PHE A 43 -4.41 12.43 -7.26
C PHE A 43 -3.46 11.98 -6.14
N SER A 44 -3.84 12.23 -4.88
CA SER A 44 -3.04 11.85 -3.70
C SER A 44 -2.99 10.33 -3.47
N ASN A 45 -3.95 9.58 -4.05
CA ASN A 45 -3.96 8.12 -3.99
C ASN A 45 -3.10 7.47 -5.11
N ASP A 46 -2.56 8.23 -6.08
CA ASP A 46 -1.57 7.69 -7.00
C ASP A 46 -0.24 7.45 -6.26
N ILE A 47 0.22 6.21 -6.32
CA ILE A 47 1.48 5.76 -5.70
C ILE A 47 2.74 6.27 -6.42
N ARG A 48 2.60 6.85 -7.62
CA ARG A 48 3.69 7.37 -8.46
C ARG A 48 3.91 8.85 -8.13
N GLY A 49 5.08 9.16 -7.55
CA GLY A 49 5.50 10.54 -7.29
C GLY A 49 5.14 11.09 -5.92
N GLY A 50 4.30 10.39 -5.14
CA GLY A 50 4.18 10.65 -3.71
C GLY A 50 5.52 10.41 -3.01
N LYS A 51 5.89 11.30 -2.08
CA LYS A 51 6.95 11.00 -1.11
C LYS A 51 6.46 9.72 -0.41
N GLN A 52 7.05 8.57 -0.73
CA GLN A 52 6.80 7.37 0.05
C GLN A 52 7.34 7.69 1.44
N THR A 53 6.46 8.21 2.31
CA THR A 53 6.66 8.14 3.75
C THR A 53 7.13 6.72 3.99
N ALA A 54 8.31 6.58 4.60
CA ALA A 54 8.89 5.27 4.88
C ALA A 54 7.75 4.35 5.31
N SER A 55 7.56 3.25 4.57
CA SER A 55 6.45 2.36 4.87
C SER A 55 6.50 2.04 6.36
N PHE A 56 5.36 1.90 7.03
CA PHE A 56 5.35 1.66 8.48
C PHE A 56 6.37 0.56 8.87
N TYR A 57 6.44 -0.52 8.09
CA TYR A 57 7.40 -1.59 8.26
C TYR A 57 8.83 -1.30 7.78
N GLY A 58 9.02 -0.32 6.90
CA GLY A 58 10.33 0.23 6.60
C GLY A 58 10.95 0.99 7.77
N THR A 59 10.14 1.56 8.66
CA THR A 59 10.59 2.17 9.92
C THR A 59 10.61 1.17 11.08
N PHE A 60 9.67 0.23 11.10
CA PHE A 60 9.49 -0.77 12.16
C PHE A 60 9.56 -2.20 11.61
N SER A 61 10.72 -2.58 11.06
CA SER A 61 10.91 -3.90 10.43
C SER A 61 10.79 -5.05 11.42
N GLU A 62 11.15 -4.82 12.68
CA GLU A 62 11.03 -5.79 13.78
C GLU A 62 9.56 -6.13 14.04
N ILE A 63 8.67 -5.12 13.99
CA ILE A 63 7.23 -5.31 14.11
C ILE A 63 6.70 -6.13 12.93
N GLU A 64 7.25 -5.97 11.71
CA GLU A 64 6.85 -6.79 10.56
C GLU A 64 7.19 -8.27 10.77
N ALA A 65 8.41 -8.56 11.21
CA ALA A 65 8.86 -9.93 11.45
C ALA A 65 7.99 -10.64 12.49
N ASP A 66 7.76 -9.96 13.63
CA ASP A 66 6.91 -10.46 14.72
C ASP A 66 5.44 -10.64 14.28
N ALA A 67 4.90 -9.67 13.53
CA ALA A 67 3.54 -9.71 13.04
C ALA A 67 3.31 -10.88 12.07
N ARG A 68 4.26 -11.14 11.16
CA ARG A 68 4.19 -12.30 10.25
C ARG A 68 4.25 -13.61 11.02
N ALA A 69 5.15 -13.72 12.00
CA ALA A 69 5.23 -14.91 12.85
C ALA A 69 3.92 -15.15 13.63
N PHE A 70 3.34 -14.09 14.19
CA PHE A 70 2.05 -14.13 14.87
C PHE A 70 0.92 -14.63 13.96
N VAL A 71 0.84 -14.12 12.72
CA VAL A 71 -0.16 -14.56 11.73
C VAL A 71 0.01 -16.04 11.40
N VAL A 72 1.23 -16.48 11.08
CA VAL A 72 1.52 -17.88 10.74
C VAL A 72 1.13 -18.80 11.91
N GLN A 73 1.51 -18.42 13.13
CA GLN A 73 1.15 -19.18 14.32
C GLN A 73 -0.37 -19.25 14.52
N ALA A 74 -1.07 -18.12 14.40
CA ALA A 74 -2.51 -18.07 14.59
C ALA A 74 -3.26 -18.89 13.52
N CYS A 75 -2.82 -18.83 12.26
CA CYS A 75 -3.40 -19.60 11.17
C CYS A 75 -3.05 -21.10 11.23
N SER A 76 -1.98 -21.48 11.94
CA SER A 76 -1.61 -22.89 12.13
C SER A 76 -2.42 -23.62 13.21
N GLN A 77 -3.27 -22.89 13.96
CA GLN A 77 -4.11 -23.48 15.00
C GLN A 77 -5.29 -24.26 14.39
N THR A 78 -5.73 -25.30 15.09
CA THR A 78 -6.83 -26.19 14.67
C THR A 78 -8.19 -25.48 14.56
N SER A 79 -8.37 -24.34 15.24
CA SER A 79 -9.52 -23.45 15.06
C SER A 79 -9.08 -22.19 14.29
N ALA A 80 -9.39 -22.11 13.00
CA ALA A 80 -8.99 -21.01 12.13
C ALA A 80 -9.87 -19.75 12.29
N GLU A 81 -10.00 -19.21 13.49
CA GLU A 81 -10.77 -17.98 13.77
C GLU A 81 -9.91 -16.70 13.76
N PHE A 82 -8.89 -16.65 12.90
CA PHE A 82 -8.05 -15.48 12.83
C PHE A 82 -8.79 -14.27 12.22
N LYS A 83 -8.74 -13.13 12.91
CA LYS A 83 -9.31 -11.86 12.44
C LYS A 83 -8.23 -10.80 12.30
N ALA A 84 -8.34 -9.96 11.27
CA ALA A 84 -7.44 -8.83 11.07
C ALA A 84 -7.41 -7.85 12.25
N ALA A 85 -8.47 -7.81 13.06
CA ALA A 85 -8.51 -7.03 14.30
C ALA A 85 -7.46 -7.52 15.32
N TYR A 86 -7.17 -8.83 15.38
CA TYR A 86 -6.14 -9.38 16.26
C TYR A 86 -4.75 -8.94 15.82
N LEU A 87 -4.50 -8.91 14.51
CA LEU A 87 -3.25 -8.35 13.96
C LEU A 87 -3.09 -6.86 14.29
N ALA A 88 -4.18 -6.09 14.16
CA ALA A 88 -4.15 -4.66 14.46
C ALA A 88 -3.84 -4.40 15.94
N GLN A 89 -4.43 -5.17 16.85
CA GLN A 89 -4.14 -5.10 18.28
C GLN A 89 -2.70 -5.52 18.59
N PHE A 90 -2.21 -6.60 17.97
CA PHE A 90 -0.84 -7.07 18.14
C PHE A 90 0.19 -6.00 17.72
N ILE A 91 0.02 -5.43 16.53
CA ILE A 91 0.90 -4.36 16.01
C ILE A 91 0.85 -3.14 16.93
N ASN A 92 -0.35 -2.78 17.41
CA ASN A 92 -0.51 -1.66 18.32
C ASN A 92 0.27 -1.86 19.61
N THR A 93 0.16 -3.03 20.25
CA THR A 93 0.92 -3.36 21.45
C THR A 93 2.43 -3.31 21.19
N LYS A 94 2.89 -3.96 20.12
CA LYS A 94 4.31 -3.99 19.74
C LYS A 94 4.89 -2.61 19.47
N TYR A 95 4.10 -1.72 18.87
CA TYR A 95 4.52 -0.35 18.61
C TYR A 95 4.78 0.43 19.89
N TYR A 96 3.87 0.38 20.86
CA TYR A 96 4.04 1.08 22.15
C TYR A 96 5.13 0.43 23.02
N GLU A 97 5.31 -0.90 22.94
CA GLU A 97 6.44 -1.59 23.57
C GLU A 97 7.79 -1.07 23.02
N LEU A 98 7.90 -0.93 21.69
CA LEU A 98 9.16 -0.58 21.03
C LEU A 98 9.49 0.91 21.11
N THR A 99 8.47 1.77 21.12
CA THR A 99 8.65 3.23 21.14
C THR A 99 8.69 3.83 22.54
N GLU A 100 8.36 3.05 23.58
CA GLU A 100 8.21 3.49 24.97
C GLU A 100 7.19 4.64 25.16
N ILE A 101 6.36 4.91 24.16
CA ILE A 101 5.32 5.93 24.22
C ILE A 101 4.17 5.39 25.09
N GLN A 102 3.65 6.23 26.00
CA GLN A 102 2.47 5.87 26.77
C GLN A 102 1.20 6.04 25.94
N LYS A 103 0.45 4.96 25.76
CA LYS A 103 -0.87 4.99 25.12
C LYS A 103 -1.85 5.80 25.97
N GLN A 104 -2.48 6.81 25.38
CA GLN A 104 -3.52 7.58 26.06
C GLN A 104 -4.90 6.92 25.89
N ILE A 105 -5.81 7.20 26.84
CA ILE A 105 -7.20 6.75 26.77
C ILE A 105 -7.87 7.50 25.63
N GLY A 106 -8.22 6.78 24.56
CA GLY A 106 -8.80 7.34 23.34
C GLY A 106 -7.90 7.28 22.12
N ASP A 107 -6.65 6.80 22.26
CA ASP A 107 -5.77 6.59 21.12
C ASP A 107 -6.32 5.50 20.18
N ASP A 108 -6.50 5.88 18.92
CA ASP A 108 -6.79 4.96 17.83
C ASP A 108 -5.67 3.94 17.62
N LEU A 109 -6.00 2.85 16.94
CA LEU A 109 -4.99 1.86 16.57
C LEU A 109 -3.96 2.49 15.63
N ILE A 110 -2.68 2.35 15.96
CA ILE A 110 -1.55 2.80 15.11
C ILE A 110 -1.70 2.30 13.68
N ARG A 111 -2.25 1.09 13.53
CA ARG A 111 -2.71 0.57 12.25
C ARG A 111 -4.14 0.08 12.33
N SER A 112 -4.99 0.60 11.45
CA SER A 112 -6.38 0.18 11.34
C SER A 112 -6.52 -1.29 10.94
N GLU A 113 -7.68 -1.89 11.27
CA GLU A 113 -8.02 -3.23 10.78
C GLU A 113 -8.00 -3.31 9.25
N ARG A 114 -8.49 -2.27 8.56
CA ARG A 114 -8.50 -2.20 7.10
C ARG A 114 -7.09 -2.27 6.53
N SER A 115 -6.14 -1.55 7.12
CA SER A 115 -4.73 -1.62 6.74
C SER A 115 -4.16 -3.02 6.99
N CYS A 116 -4.54 -3.67 8.09
CA CYS A 116 -4.06 -5.02 8.41
C CYS A 116 -4.58 -6.08 7.43
N ARG A 117 -5.80 -5.91 6.91
CA ARG A 117 -6.31 -6.75 5.81
C ARG A 117 -5.48 -6.60 4.53
N LEU A 118 -4.96 -5.41 4.24
CA LEU A 118 -4.09 -5.20 3.08
C LEU A 118 -2.73 -5.86 3.27
N ASP A 119 -2.18 -5.86 4.49
CA ASP A 119 -0.92 -6.55 4.76
C ASP A 119 -1.05 -8.06 4.65
N LEU A 120 -2.10 -8.65 5.21
CA LEU A 120 -2.35 -10.09 5.11
C LEU A 120 -2.37 -10.54 3.64
N ARG A 121 -3.06 -9.78 2.79
CA ARG A 121 -3.06 -10.01 1.34
C ARG A 121 -1.67 -9.92 0.72
N ARG A 122 -0.82 -8.99 1.18
CA ARG A 122 0.57 -8.84 0.68
C ARG A 122 1.47 -9.97 1.17
N TRP A 123 1.22 -10.50 2.37
CA TRP A 123 1.99 -11.59 2.96
C TRP A 123 1.54 -12.97 2.49
N GLY A 124 0.40 -13.07 1.79
CA GLY A 124 -0.13 -14.33 1.26
C GLY A 124 -0.80 -15.20 2.33
N SER A 125 -1.30 -14.59 3.41
CA SER A 125 -2.00 -15.25 4.53
C SER A 125 -3.51 -15.01 4.48
#